data_AF-A0A9W5PNI3-F1
#
_entry.id   AF-A0A9W5PNI3-F1
#
_cell.length_a   1.000
_cell.length_b   1.000
_cell.length_c   1.000
_cell.angle_alpha   90.00
_cell.angle_beta   90.00
_cell.angle_gamma   90.00
#
_symmetry.space_group_name_H-M   'P 1'
#
loop_
_entity.id
_entity.type
_entity.pdbx_description
1 polymer ?
#
loop_
_entity_poly.entity_id
_entity_poly.type
_entity_poly.pdbx_seq_one_letter_code
_entity_poly.pdbx_strand_id
1 'polypeptide(L)'
;MNYKDMVECMDKNCRTVVISKHVDGLSCVRCGGPTRPMPFKPIEKQAGHGKTKEILEGIKEVTEAANECVVALEKLEQVMGKFNKNDDVLEFNVPLILNGRAIAEATKRIQQDIIRATPFF
;
A
#
# COMPACT_ATOMS: atom_id res chain seq x y z
N MET A 1 -44.33 -8.00 25.22
CA MET A 1 -44.67 -6.94 24.25
C MET A 1 -45.18 -7.63 23.00
N ASN A 2 -46.48 -7.53 22.69
CA ASN A 2 -47.03 -8.16 21.48
C ASN A 2 -46.51 -7.40 20.26
N TYR A 3 -45.72 -8.09 19.43
CA TYR A 3 -45.15 -7.51 18.22
C TYR A 3 -46.31 -7.09 17.33
N LYS A 4 -46.32 -5.80 17.08
CA LYS A 4 -47.35 -5.06 16.37
C LYS A 4 -47.24 -5.39 14.89
N ASP A 5 -48.35 -5.74 14.27
CA ASP A 5 -48.41 -6.08 12.86
C ASP A 5 -47.74 -5.02 11.98
N MET A 6 -47.21 -5.46 10.85
CA MET A 6 -46.57 -4.58 9.87
C MET A 6 -47.50 -4.37 8.69
N VAL A 7 -47.36 -3.24 8.01
CA VAL A 7 -48.13 -2.91 6.82
C VAL A 7 -47.17 -2.49 5.73
N GLU A 8 -47.28 -3.12 4.56
CA GLU A 8 -46.50 -2.78 3.37
C GLU A 8 -47.40 -2.14 2.29
N CYS A 9 -46.92 -1.06 1.69
CA CYS A 9 -47.59 -0.46 0.54
C CYS A 9 -47.49 -1.36 -0.70
N MET A 10 -48.62 -1.60 -1.37
CA MET A 10 -48.68 -2.45 -2.56
C MET A 10 -48.16 -1.77 -3.84
N ASP A 11 -47.92 -0.45 -3.81
CA ASP A 11 -47.34 0.27 -4.93
C ASP A 11 -45.86 -0.14 -5.11
N LYS A 12 -45.54 -0.63 -6.31
CA LYS A 12 -44.19 -1.09 -6.68
C LYS A 12 -43.12 -0.01 -6.50
N ASN A 13 -43.50 1.26 -6.59
CA ASN A 13 -42.61 2.40 -6.49
C ASN A 13 -42.50 2.94 -5.05
N CYS A 14 -43.50 2.72 -4.20
CA CYS A 14 -43.53 3.30 -2.86
C CYS A 14 -43.00 2.37 -1.77
N ARG A 15 -43.35 1.06 -1.81
CA ARG A 15 -42.93 -0.04 -0.91
C ARG A 15 -42.63 0.38 0.54
N THR A 16 -43.47 1.26 1.10
CA THR A 16 -43.26 1.80 2.43
C THR A 16 -43.80 0.80 3.45
N VAL A 17 -43.00 0.52 4.48
CA VAL A 17 -43.35 -0.44 5.54
C VAL A 17 -43.52 0.31 6.86
N VAL A 18 -44.66 0.10 7.54
CA VAL A 18 -45.01 0.75 8.80
C VAL A 18 -45.31 -0.30 9.86
N ILE A 19 -44.84 -0.07 11.09
CA ILE A 19 -45.08 -0.95 12.24
C ILE A 19 -46.14 -0.28 13.13
N SER A 20 -47.32 -0.90 13.29
CA SER A 20 -48.44 -0.31 14.06
C SER A 20 -49.21 -1.34 14.86
N LYS A 21 -49.76 -0.94 16.02
CA LYS A 21 -50.56 -1.83 16.91
C LYS A 21 -51.81 -2.35 16.22
N HIS A 22 -52.36 -1.54 15.34
CA HIS A 22 -53.57 -1.80 14.59
C HIS A 22 -53.27 -1.43 13.14
N VAL A 23 -53.56 -2.37 12.25
CA VAL A 23 -53.21 -2.28 10.83
C VAL A 23 -54.43 -2.16 9.92
N ASP A 24 -55.62 -2.38 10.48
CA ASP A 24 -56.89 -2.23 9.78
C ASP A 24 -57.13 -0.77 9.40
N GLY A 25 -57.44 -0.53 8.12
CA GLY A 25 -57.74 0.79 7.59
C GLY A 25 -56.52 1.71 7.39
N LEU A 26 -55.29 1.24 7.58
CA LEU A 26 -54.10 2.04 7.30
C LEU A 26 -53.84 2.16 5.78
N SER A 27 -53.75 3.39 5.29
CA SER A 27 -53.23 3.70 3.96
C SER A 27 -51.73 3.99 4.03
N CYS A 28 -51.04 3.91 2.88
CA CYS A 28 -49.62 4.23 2.85
C CYS A 28 -49.41 5.70 3.25
N VAL A 29 -48.62 5.94 4.30
CA VAL A 29 -48.31 7.30 4.78
C VAL A 29 -47.63 8.15 3.71
N ARG A 30 -46.93 7.52 2.76
CA ARG A 30 -46.13 8.19 1.74
C ARG A 30 -46.89 8.52 0.46
N CYS A 31 -47.72 7.60 -0.04
CA CYS A 31 -48.44 7.80 -1.32
C CYS A 31 -49.97 7.77 -1.20
N GLY A 32 -50.53 7.51 -0.01
CA GLY A 32 -51.97 7.29 0.18
C GLY A 32 -52.50 5.99 -0.44
N GLY A 33 -51.64 5.19 -1.07
CA GLY A 33 -52.01 3.95 -1.75
C GLY A 33 -52.45 2.82 -0.81
N PRO A 34 -53.07 1.77 -1.38
CA PRO A 34 -53.50 0.60 -0.62
C PRO A 34 -52.31 -0.11 0.00
N THR A 35 -52.56 -0.73 1.14
CA THR A 35 -51.55 -1.44 1.90
C THR A 35 -52.00 -2.85 2.24
N ARG A 36 -51.03 -3.71 2.56
CA ARG A 36 -51.25 -5.09 2.94
C ARG A 36 -50.65 -5.36 4.31
N PRO A 37 -51.41 -5.91 5.26
CA PRO A 37 -50.86 -6.34 6.54
C PRO A 37 -49.97 -7.58 6.35
N MET A 38 -48.87 -7.62 7.08
CA MET A 38 -47.91 -8.71 7.09
C MET A 38 -47.43 -8.97 8.53
N PRO A 39 -47.19 -10.24 8.90
CA PRO A 39 -46.66 -10.56 10.22
C PRO A 39 -45.27 -9.95 10.40
N PHE A 40 -44.96 -9.51 11.61
CA PHE A 40 -43.63 -9.00 11.93
C PHE A 40 -42.59 -10.10 11.70
N LYS A 41 -41.67 -9.85 10.75
CA LYS A 41 -40.48 -10.69 10.56
C LYS A 41 -39.29 -9.95 11.19
N PRO A 42 -38.80 -10.39 12.36
CA PRO A 42 -37.57 -9.84 12.92
C PRO A 42 -36.44 -9.99 11.90
N ILE A 43 -35.63 -8.94 11.74
CA ILE A 43 -34.36 -9.07 11.03
C ILE A 43 -33.50 -9.99 11.89
N GLU A 44 -33.32 -11.24 11.45
CA GLU A 44 -32.33 -12.13 12.04
C GLU A 44 -30.98 -11.44 11.88
N LYS A 45 -30.39 -11.01 13.00
CA LYS A 45 -28.97 -10.62 13.00
C LYS A 45 -28.23 -11.85 12.50
N GLN A 46 -27.60 -11.73 11.33
CA GLN A 46 -26.65 -12.74 10.89
C GLN A 46 -25.59 -12.85 11.98
N ALA A 47 -25.67 -13.90 12.78
CA ALA A 47 -24.70 -14.20 13.82
C ALA A 47 -23.40 -14.65 13.14
N GLY A 48 -22.62 -13.68 12.66
CA GLY A 48 -21.24 -13.88 12.23
C GLY A 48 -20.33 -14.14 13.43
N HIS A 49 -20.55 -15.25 14.14
CA HIS A 49 -19.80 -15.59 15.36
C HIS A 49 -18.55 -16.46 15.11
N GLY A 50 -18.30 -16.90 13.87
CA GLY A 50 -17.10 -17.69 13.52
C GLY A 50 -16.01 -16.87 12.84
N LYS A 51 -16.32 -16.26 11.69
CA LYS A 51 -15.33 -15.57 10.83
C LYS A 51 -14.72 -14.30 11.43
N THR A 52 -15.37 -13.67 12.41
CA THR A 52 -14.91 -12.38 12.94
C THR A 52 -13.67 -12.52 13.83
N LYS A 53 -13.47 -13.66 14.51
CA LYS A 53 -12.29 -13.88 15.38
C LYS A 53 -11.02 -14.17 14.60
N GLU A 54 -11.09 -15.08 13.63
CA GLU A 54 -9.95 -15.42 12.75
C GLU A 54 -9.48 -14.19 11.95
N ILE A 55 -10.43 -13.38 11.46
CA ILE A 55 -10.11 -12.12 10.78
C ILE A 55 -9.41 -11.14 11.74
N LEU A 56 -9.88 -11.03 13.00
CA LEU A 56 -9.25 -10.16 13.99
C LEU A 56 -7.84 -10.62 14.38
N GLU A 57 -7.59 -11.93 14.47
CA GLU A 57 -6.26 -12.49 14.72
C GLU A 57 -5.32 -12.25 13.54
N GLY A 58 -5.77 -12.54 12.31
CA GLY A 58 -4.98 -12.25 11.10
C GLY A 58 -4.65 -10.76 10.94
N ILE A 59 -5.57 -9.85 11.29
CA ILE A 59 -5.30 -8.41 11.29
C ILE A 59 -4.21 -8.03 12.29
N LYS A 60 -4.18 -8.65 13.48
CA LYS A 60 -3.14 -8.39 14.49
C LYS A 60 -1.77 -8.85 13.99
N GLU A 61 -1.67 -10.06 13.47
CA GLU A 61 -0.41 -10.60 12.93
C GLU A 61 0.13 -9.74 11.78
N VAL A 62 -0.75 -9.32 10.85
CA VAL A 62 -0.37 -8.44 9.74
C VAL A 62 0.09 -7.07 10.25
N THR A 63 -0.53 -6.56 11.32
CA THR A 63 -0.14 -5.28 11.92
C THR A 63 1.21 -5.37 12.63
N GLU A 64 1.47 -6.47 13.34
CA GLU A 64 2.77 -6.73 13.98
C GLU A 64 3.89 -6.86 12.95
N ALA A 65 3.67 -7.65 11.89
CA ALA A 65 4.62 -7.78 10.79
C ALA A 65 4.88 -6.43 10.08
N ALA A 66 3.84 -5.62 9.88
CA ALA A 66 4.00 -4.29 9.30
C ALA A 66 4.85 -3.37 10.20
N ASN A 67 4.65 -3.42 11.52
CA ASN A 67 5.46 -2.64 12.47
C ASN A 67 6.93 -3.06 12.46
N GLU A 68 7.22 -4.36 12.37
CA GLU A 68 8.59 -4.86 12.23
C GLU A 68 9.25 -4.38 10.93
N CYS A 69 8.50 -4.36 9.82
CA CYS A 69 8.98 -3.82 8.55
C CYS A 69 9.32 -2.33 8.64
N VAL A 70 8.49 -1.52 9.31
CA VAL A 70 8.77 -0.09 9.52
C VAL A 70 10.08 0.10 10.30
N VAL A 71 10.27 -0.65 11.39
CA VAL A 71 11.51 -0.58 12.19
C VAL A 71 12.74 -1.00 11.37
N ALA A 72 12.61 -2.01 10.50
CA ALA A 72 13.69 -2.43 9.63
C ALA A 72 14.03 -1.37 8.57
N LEU A 73 13.02 -0.71 8.00
CA LEU A 73 13.19 0.37 7.03
C LEU A 73 13.86 1.60 7.66
N GLU A 74 13.46 2.00 8.87
CA GLU A 74 14.10 3.11 9.59
C GLU A 74 15.59 2.86 9.84
N LYS A 75 15.96 1.63 10.23
CA LYS A 75 17.38 1.23 10.38
C LYS A 75 18.13 1.27 9.05
N LEU A 76 17.49 0.83 7.97
CA LEU A 76 18.09 0.85 6.63
C LEU A 76 18.33 2.30 6.17
N GLU A 77 17.36 3.19 6.36
CA GLU A 77 17.50 4.62 6.07
C GLU A 77 18.62 5.27 6.89
N GLN A 78 18.75 4.93 8.17
CA GLN A 78 19.84 5.42 9.01
C GLN A 78 21.21 4.98 8.49
N VAL A 79 21.33 3.73 8.01
CA VAL A 79 22.57 3.21 7.41
C VAL A 79 22.85 3.90 6.08
N MET A 80 21.85 4.04 5.20
CA MET A 80 21.99 4.75 3.93
C MET A 80 22.36 6.23 4.12
N GLY A 81 21.81 6.88 5.14
CA GLY A 81 22.17 8.26 5.52
C GLY A 81 23.63 8.43 5.94
N LYS A 82 24.31 7.35 6.36
CA LYS A 82 25.77 7.38 6.61
C LYS A 82 26.58 7.34 5.32
N PHE A 83 26.09 6.65 4.29
CA PHE A 83 26.77 6.50 3.00
C PHE A 83 26.48 7.65 2.02
N ASN A 84 25.36 8.37 2.21
CA ASN A 84 24.98 9.51 1.36
C ASN A 84 25.57 10.85 1.82
N LYS A 85 26.46 10.86 2.82
CA LYS A 85 27.29 12.04 3.08
C LYS A 85 28.32 12.09 1.96
N ASN A 86 28.14 13.02 1.03
CA ASN A 86 29.02 13.27 -0.11
C ASN A 86 30.44 13.74 0.28
N ASP A 87 30.84 13.51 1.53
CA ASP A 87 32.09 14.00 2.13
C ASP A 87 33.21 12.95 2.06
N ASP A 88 32.88 11.69 1.79
CA ASP A 88 33.87 10.61 1.69
C ASP A 88 34.27 10.37 0.23
N VAL A 89 34.86 11.39 -0.42
CA VAL A 89 35.80 11.10 -1.51
C VAL A 89 36.93 10.31 -0.85
N LEU A 90 36.89 8.99 -1.00
CA LEU A 90 37.95 8.10 -0.55
C LEU A 90 39.17 8.35 -1.47
N GLU A 91 39.95 9.40 -1.19
CA GLU A 91 41.21 9.66 -1.88
C GLU A 91 42.21 8.56 -1.52
N PHE A 92 42.22 7.51 -2.34
CA PHE A 92 43.20 6.44 -2.22
C PHE A 92 44.50 6.88 -2.90
N ASN A 93 45.41 7.43 -2.11
CA ASN A 93 46.73 7.83 -2.59
C ASN A 93 47.63 6.58 -2.70
N VAL A 94 47.58 5.91 -3.85
CA VAL A 94 48.46 4.77 -4.15
C VAL A 94 49.84 5.30 -4.51
N PRO A 95 50.91 4.93 -3.78
CA PRO A 95 52.26 5.22 -4.24
C PRO A 95 52.52 4.41 -5.50
N LEU A 96 52.40 5.04 -6.66
CA LEU A 96 52.85 4.47 -7.93
C LEU A 96 54.38 4.47 -7.91
N ILE A 97 54.97 3.28 -7.74
CA ILE A 97 56.41 3.09 -7.93
C ILE A 97 56.68 3.08 -9.43
N LEU A 98 56.96 4.26 -9.98
CA LEU A 98 57.34 4.43 -11.38
C LEU A 98 58.81 4.07 -11.58
N ASN A 99 59.08 3.12 -12.48
CA ASN A 99 60.45 2.79 -12.86
C ASN A 99 60.98 3.81 -13.87
N GLY A 100 61.78 4.78 -13.39
CA GLY A 100 62.33 5.85 -14.22
C GLY A 100 63.15 5.36 -15.42
N ARG A 101 63.82 4.20 -15.32
CA ARG A 101 64.55 3.59 -16.44
C ARG A 101 63.59 3.12 -17.53
N ALA A 102 62.54 2.41 -17.16
CA ALA A 102 61.54 1.91 -18.11
C ALA A 102 60.85 3.06 -18.85
N ILE A 103 60.57 4.17 -18.14
CA ILE A 103 60.01 5.39 -18.74
C ILE A 103 61.00 6.02 -19.73
N ALA A 104 62.26 6.20 -19.34
CA ALA A 104 63.28 6.78 -20.22
C ALA A 104 63.48 5.95 -21.51
N GLU A 105 63.48 4.63 -21.40
CA GLU A 105 63.56 3.73 -22.56
C GLU A 105 62.33 3.84 -23.47
N ALA A 106 61.13 3.89 -22.90
CA ALA A 106 59.89 4.08 -23.66
C ALA A 106 59.88 5.43 -24.39
N THR A 107 60.25 6.52 -23.72
CA THR A 107 60.34 7.86 -24.31
C THR A 107 61.34 7.90 -25.46
N LYS A 108 62.50 7.25 -25.31
CA LYS A 108 63.51 7.17 -26.37
C LYS A 108 62.99 6.43 -27.60
N ARG A 109 62.27 5.32 -27.42
CA ARG A 109 61.67 4.57 -28.55
C ARG A 109 60.65 5.43 -29.29
N ILE A 110 59.75 6.09 -28.56
CA ILE A 110 58.75 7.00 -29.13
C ILE A 110 59.43 8.11 -29.94
N GLN A 111 60.49 8.73 -29.42
CA GLN A 111 61.24 9.76 -30.15
C GLN A 111 61.86 9.21 -31.44
N GLN A 112 62.45 8.01 -31.39
CA GLN A 112 63.03 7.37 -32.58
C GLN A 112 61.96 7.04 -33.63
N ASP A 113 60.80 6.59 -33.21
CA ASP A 113 59.69 6.28 -34.10
C ASP A 113 59.12 7.55 -34.74
N ILE A 114 59.01 8.64 -33.98
CA ILE A 114 58.60 9.97 -34.50
C ILE A 114 59.60 10.46 -35.55
N ILE A 115 60.92 10.39 -35.26
CA ILE A 115 61.97 10.83 -36.19
C ILE A 115 61.96 9.99 -37.47
N ARG A 116 61.67 8.68 -37.38
CA ARG A 116 61.57 7.79 -38.54
C ARG A 116 60.29 8.03 -39.35
N ALA A 117 59.21 8.42 -38.70
CA ALA A 117 57.91 8.66 -39.33
C ALA A 117 57.77 10.07 -39.92
N THR A 118 58.68 11.01 -39.61
CA THR A 118 58.67 12.34 -40.20
C THR A 118 59.45 12.34 -41.53
N PRO A 119 58.78 12.52 -42.69
CA PRO A 119 59.49 12.68 -43.95
C PRO A 119 60.26 14.01 -43.91
N PHE A 120 61.57 13.96 -44.15
CA PHE A 120 62.39 15.14 -44.36
C PHE A 120 61.91 15.83 -45.65
N PHE A 121 61.26 16.99 -45.52
CA PHE A 121 60.99 17.90 -46.65
C PHE A 121 62.22 18.73 -46.97
#